data_AF-A0A2P6P670-F1
#
_entry.id   AF-A0A2P6P670-F1
#
_cell.length_a   1.000
_cell.length_b   1.000
_cell.length_c   1.000
_cell.angle_alpha   90.00
_cell.angle_beta   90.00
_cell.angle_gamma   90.00
#
_symmetry.space_group_name_H-M   'P 1'
#
loop_
_entity.id
_entity.type
_entity.pdbx_description
1 polymer ?
#
loop_
_entity_poly.entity_id
_entity_poly.type
_entity_poly.pdbx_seq_one_letter_code
_entity_poly.pdbx_strand_id
1 'polypeptide(L)'
;MSHPTKIVVFLVIVLVSESAMGAPECAPILRALDPCLPYLVQNPGREDSPSKACCDGLTTLSGLPNVKDECECIKATVLLTPLDLPRFAALPSVCGTTLKIPTISGDMDCSKIKM
;
A
#
# COMPACT_ATOMS: atom_id res chain seq x y z
N MET A 1 50.30 -5.05 -13.32
CA MET A 1 49.81 -4.96 -14.71
C MET A 1 49.41 -6.39 -15.09
N SER A 2 48.17 -6.79 -15.35
CA SER A 2 46.92 -6.11 -15.75
C SER A 2 45.73 -6.92 -15.23
N HIS A 3 44.65 -6.25 -14.81
CA HIS A 3 43.30 -6.82 -14.89
C HIS A 3 42.87 -6.77 -16.37
N PRO A 4 42.14 -7.78 -16.86
CA PRO A 4 40.74 -7.52 -17.28
C PRO A 4 39.89 -8.81 -17.10
N THR A 5 38.59 -8.89 -16.86
CA THR A 5 37.43 -8.05 -17.11
C THR A 5 36.35 -8.63 -16.17
N LYS A 6 35.97 -7.94 -15.09
CA LYS A 6 34.73 -8.29 -14.40
C LYS A 6 33.61 -7.65 -15.20
N ILE A 7 33.02 -8.40 -16.13
CA ILE A 7 31.76 -8.03 -16.77
C ILE A 7 30.72 -8.04 -15.64
N VAL A 8 30.53 -6.88 -15.01
CA VAL A 8 29.37 -6.62 -14.19
C VAL A 8 28.23 -6.43 -15.18
N VAL A 9 27.52 -7.52 -15.48
CA VAL A 9 26.23 -7.45 -16.16
C VAL A 9 25.31 -6.73 -15.18
N PHE A 10 25.18 -5.42 -15.32
CA PHE A 10 24.08 -4.67 -14.74
C PHE A 10 22.81 -5.16 -15.43
N LEU A 11 22.18 -6.17 -14.82
CA LEU A 11 20.83 -6.60 -15.16
C LEU A 11 19.91 -5.45 -14.75
N VAL A 12 19.70 -4.51 -15.68
CA VAL A 12 18.65 -3.50 -15.55
C VAL A 12 17.35 -4.26 -15.66
N ILE A 13 16.78 -4.62 -14.52
CA ILE A 13 15.40 -5.10 -14.42
C ILE A 13 14.55 -3.89 -14.77
N VAL A 14 14.21 -3.77 -16.06
CA VAL A 14 13.18 -2.85 -16.51
C VAL A 14 11.89 -3.40 -15.92
N LEU A 15 11.44 -2.83 -14.80
CA LEU A 15 10.08 -2.98 -14.33
C LEU A 15 9.21 -2.32 -15.40
N VAL A 16 8.78 -3.12 -16.37
CA VAL A 16 7.73 -2.73 -17.31
C VAL A 16 6.48 -2.59 -16.46
N SER A 17 6.16 -1.36 -16.06
CA SER A 17 4.83 -1.03 -15.57
C SER A 17 3.90 -1.14 -16.77
N GLU A 18 3.29 -2.30 -16.96
CA GLU A 18 2.20 -2.48 -17.91
C GLU A 18 1.02 -1.62 -17.45
N SER A 19 0.98 -0.36 -17.87
CA SER A 19 -0.28 0.38 -17.98
C SER A 19 -0.99 -0.11 -19.24
N ALA A 20 -1.29 -1.41 -19.29
CA ALA A 20 -2.31 -1.95 -20.17
C ALA A 20 -3.66 -1.60 -19.53
N MET A 21 -4.68 -1.33 -20.32
CA MET A 21 -6.06 -1.23 -19.84
C MET A 21 -6.42 -2.58 -19.18
N GLY A 22 -6.17 -2.70 -17.89
CA GLY A 22 -6.15 -3.94 -17.11
C GLY A 22 -6.39 -3.60 -15.65
N ALA A 23 -6.87 -4.56 -14.87
CA ALA A 23 -7.23 -4.36 -13.48
C ALA A 23 -6.09 -3.68 -12.69
N PRO A 24 -6.40 -2.80 -11.70
CA PRO A 24 -5.39 -2.13 -10.91
C PRO A 24 -4.42 -3.14 -10.29
N GLU A 25 -3.11 -2.85 -10.33
CA GLU A 25 -2.09 -3.72 -9.75
C GLU A 25 -2.12 -3.62 -8.21
N CYS A 26 -3.04 -4.36 -7.59
CA CYS A 26 -3.25 -4.32 -6.14
C CYS A 26 -2.22 -5.11 -5.33
N ALA A 27 -1.48 -6.03 -5.96
CA ALA A 27 -0.53 -6.90 -5.27
C ALA A 27 0.47 -6.13 -4.36
N PRO A 28 1.20 -5.10 -4.84
CA PRO A 28 2.12 -4.35 -3.98
C PRO A 28 1.41 -3.63 -2.83
N ILE A 29 0.19 -3.11 -3.07
CA ILE A 29 -0.60 -2.39 -2.07
C ILE A 29 -1.03 -3.35 -0.95
N LEU A 30 -1.56 -4.52 -1.33
CA LEU A 30 -1.97 -5.55 -0.39
C LEU A 30 -0.78 -6.08 0.42
N ARG A 31 0.38 -6.26 -0.21
CA ARG A 31 1.62 -6.68 0.48
C ARG A 31 2.09 -5.66 1.51
N ALA A 32 1.95 -4.36 1.21
CA ALA A 32 2.28 -3.31 2.16
C ALA A 32 1.28 -3.22 3.34
N LEU A 33 0.02 -3.60 3.13
CA LEU A 33 -1.03 -3.59 4.16
C LEU A 33 -1.12 -4.87 4.99
N ASP A 34 -0.63 -6.00 4.48
CA ASP A 34 -0.59 -7.30 5.18
C ASP A 34 -0.11 -7.20 6.65
N PRO A 35 1.02 -6.52 6.97
CA PRO A 35 1.47 -6.39 8.36
C PRO A 35 0.57 -5.52 9.25
N CYS A 36 -0.41 -4.80 8.68
CA CYS A 36 -1.39 -4.01 9.43
C CYS A 36 -2.62 -4.83 9.84
N LEU A 37 -2.85 -6.01 9.24
CA LEU A 37 -4.05 -6.80 9.51
C LEU A 37 -4.25 -7.17 11.00
N PRO A 38 -3.22 -7.54 11.79
CA PRO A 38 -3.38 -7.80 13.22
C PRO A 38 -3.90 -6.59 14.01
N TYR A 39 -3.60 -5.38 13.54
CA TYR A 39 -4.10 -4.13 14.10
C TYR A 39 -5.45 -3.71 13.50
N LEU A 40 -5.85 -4.17 12.31
CA LEU A 40 -7.04 -3.66 11.59
C LEU A 40 -8.25 -4.58 11.61
N VAL A 41 -8.04 -5.90 11.59
CA VAL A 41 -9.12 -6.89 11.49
C VAL A 41 -9.89 -6.95 12.81
N GLN A 42 -11.21 -6.89 12.74
CA GLN A 42 -12.09 -7.01 13.89
C GLN A 42 -12.16 -8.47 14.37
N ASN A 43 -11.23 -8.87 15.23
CA ASN A 43 -11.19 -10.20 15.84
C ASN A 43 -10.79 -10.15 17.33
N PRO A 44 -11.08 -11.21 18.10
CA PRO A 44 -10.52 -11.37 19.44
C PRO A 44 -8.99 -11.51 19.37
N GLY A 45 -8.27 -10.76 20.22
CA GLY A 45 -6.79 -10.77 20.24
C GLY A 45 -6.14 -9.78 19.26
N ARG A 46 -6.93 -8.92 18.64
CA ARG A 46 -6.45 -7.79 17.84
C ARG A 46 -5.45 -6.92 18.60
N GLU A 47 -4.39 -6.50 17.92
CA GLU A 47 -3.36 -5.65 18.51
C GLU A 47 -3.85 -4.22 18.76
N ASP A 48 -3.39 -3.60 19.84
CA ASP A 48 -3.76 -2.22 20.20
C ASP A 48 -2.97 -1.15 19.45
N SER A 49 -1.86 -1.52 18.82
CA SER A 49 -0.98 -0.62 18.07
C SER A 49 -0.49 -1.29 16.79
N PRO A 50 -0.27 -0.52 15.70
CA PRO A 50 0.34 -1.07 14.50
C PRO A 50 1.78 -1.48 14.76
N SER A 51 2.21 -2.57 14.14
CA SER A 51 3.61 -2.96 14.13
C SER A 51 4.47 -1.95 13.36
N LYS A 52 5.79 -1.95 13.60
CA LYS A 52 6.72 -1.14 12.79
C LYS A 52 6.60 -1.48 11.30
N ALA A 53 6.46 -2.78 10.97
CA ALA A 53 6.29 -3.24 9.60
C ALA A 53 5.01 -2.68 8.95
N CYS A 54 3.93 -2.52 9.71
CA CYS A 54 2.72 -1.84 9.22
C CYS A 54 3.01 -0.38 8.85
N CYS A 55 3.69 0.37 9.72
CA CYS A 55 4.03 1.76 9.42
C CYS A 55 5.02 1.92 8.25
N ASP A 56 5.97 1.00 8.11
CA ASP A 56 6.90 0.95 6.97
C ASP A 56 6.13 0.66 5.65
N GLY A 57 5.13 -0.23 5.70
CA GLY A 57 4.21 -0.48 4.59
C GLY A 57 3.42 0.76 4.19
N LEU A 58 2.84 1.49 5.17
CA LEU A 58 2.16 2.75 4.91
C LEU A 58 3.05 3.81 4.26
N THR A 59 4.31 3.87 4.68
CA THR A 59 5.30 4.78 4.07
C THR A 59 5.54 4.41 2.61
N THR A 60 5.59 3.12 2.30
CA THR A 60 5.70 2.63 0.90
C THR A 60 4.50 3.08 0.07
N LEU A 61 3.27 2.96 0.60
CA LEU A 61 2.05 3.40 -0.08
C LEU A 61 2.07 4.90 -0.39
N SER A 62 2.52 5.73 0.55
CA SER A 62 2.61 7.19 0.34
C SER A 62 3.51 7.61 -0.84
N GLY A 63 4.45 6.74 -1.21
CA GLY A 63 5.38 6.93 -2.33
C GLY A 63 4.87 6.45 -3.68
N LEU A 64 3.72 5.76 -3.74
CA LEU A 64 3.21 5.23 -5.00
C LEU A 64 2.81 6.35 -5.97
N PRO A 65 3.10 6.21 -7.28
CA PRO A 65 2.75 7.22 -8.28
C PRO A 65 1.26 7.18 -8.65
N ASN A 66 0.63 5.99 -8.60
CA ASN A 66 -0.75 5.78 -9.04
C ASN A 66 -1.73 5.77 -7.86
N VAL A 67 -2.05 6.97 -7.35
CA VAL A 67 -2.95 7.17 -6.19
C VAL A 67 -4.38 6.62 -6.46
N LYS A 68 -4.81 6.62 -7.71
CA LYS A 68 -6.12 6.07 -8.10
C LYS A 68 -6.17 4.55 -7.90
N ASP A 69 -5.14 3.83 -8.36
CA ASP A 69 -5.07 2.37 -8.20
C ASP A 69 -4.95 1.99 -6.72
N GLU A 70 -4.12 2.73 -5.97
CA GLU A 70 -4.03 2.62 -4.50
C GLU A 70 -5.40 2.70 -3.84
N CYS A 71 -6.20 3.71 -4.18
CA CYS A 71 -7.53 3.89 -3.64
C CYS A 71 -8.48 2.74 -3.99
N GLU A 72 -8.54 2.31 -5.26
CA GLU A 72 -9.46 1.24 -5.68
C GLU A 72 -9.11 -0.10 -5.00
N CYS A 73 -7.83 -0.39 -4.81
CA CYS A 73 -7.37 -1.59 -4.10
C CYS A 73 -7.72 -1.55 -2.60
N ILE A 74 -7.53 -0.39 -1.95
CA ILE A 74 -7.90 -0.22 -0.54
C ILE A 74 -9.41 -0.32 -0.36
N LYS A 75 -10.19 0.25 -1.29
CA LYS A 75 -11.65 0.11 -1.32
C LYS A 75 -12.10 -1.34 -1.39
N ALA A 76 -11.54 -2.11 -2.31
CA ALA A 76 -11.84 -3.53 -2.41
C ALA A 76 -11.50 -4.28 -1.12
N THR A 77 -10.37 -3.97 -0.48
CA THR A 77 -9.95 -4.59 0.78
C THR A 77 -10.93 -4.32 1.92
N VAL A 78 -11.39 -3.07 2.05
CA VAL A 78 -12.39 -2.63 3.04
C VAL A 78 -13.73 -3.34 2.84
N LEU A 79 -14.14 -3.57 1.59
CA LEU A 79 -15.41 -4.23 1.27
C LEU A 79 -15.38 -5.75 1.50
N LEU A 80 -14.21 -6.39 1.32
CA LEU A 80 -14.05 -7.84 1.41
C LEU A 80 -13.63 -8.34 2.80
N THR A 81 -13.09 -7.45 3.64
CA THR A 81 -12.54 -7.82 4.95
C THR A 81 -13.21 -7.00 6.05
N PRO A 82 -13.61 -7.61 7.19
CA PRO A 82 -14.16 -6.88 8.33
C PRO A 82 -13.07 -6.08 9.05
N LEU A 83 -12.67 -4.96 8.46
CA LEU A 83 -11.71 -4.02 9.03
C LEU A 83 -12.43 -3.02 9.93
N ASP A 84 -11.76 -2.57 10.98
CA ASP A 84 -12.17 -1.40 11.75
C ASP A 84 -11.70 -0.14 11.02
N LEU A 85 -12.65 0.49 10.34
CA LEU A 85 -12.40 1.68 9.53
C LEU A 85 -11.89 2.86 10.35
N PRO A 86 -12.39 3.15 11.58
CA PRO A 86 -11.81 4.18 12.43
C PRO A 86 -10.31 4.02 12.67
N ARG A 87 -9.85 2.81 13.01
CA ARG A 87 -8.43 2.55 13.21
C ARG A 87 -7.63 2.59 11.91
N PHE A 88 -8.19 2.15 10.79
CA PHE A 88 -7.55 2.32 9.48
C PHE A 88 -7.36 3.81 9.16
N ALA A 89 -8.42 4.62 9.28
CA ALA A 89 -8.35 6.06 9.06
C ALA A 89 -7.34 6.76 10.00
N ALA A 90 -7.09 6.21 11.18
CA ALA A 90 -6.10 6.72 12.13
C ALA A 90 -4.65 6.31 11.82
N LEU A 91 -4.41 5.26 11.01
CA LEU A 91 -3.07 4.73 10.74
C LEU A 91 -2.05 5.79 10.28
N PRO A 92 -2.36 6.71 9.34
CA PRO A 92 -1.40 7.73 8.94
C PRO A 92 -0.94 8.59 10.11
N SER A 93 -1.89 9.01 10.97
CA SER A 93 -1.56 9.80 12.17
C SER A 93 -0.74 9.00 13.18
N VAL A 94 -1.10 7.74 13.44
CA VAL A 94 -0.40 6.88 14.41
C VAL A 94 1.01 6.53 13.94
N CYS A 95 1.19 6.32 12.63
CA CYS A 95 2.48 6.00 12.01
C CYS A 95 3.30 7.24 11.62
N GLY A 96 2.78 8.46 11.80
CA GLY A 96 3.47 9.69 11.40
C GLY A 96 3.65 9.83 9.88
N THR A 97 2.74 9.25 9.09
CA THR A 97 2.77 9.29 7.62
C THR A 97 1.59 10.11 7.08
N THR A 98 1.62 10.40 5.78
CA THR A 98 0.47 10.98 5.07
C THR A 98 0.21 10.15 3.83
N LEU A 99 -1.01 9.66 3.68
CA LEU A 99 -1.47 9.00 2.46
C LEU A 99 -2.12 10.03 1.54
N LYS A 100 -2.00 9.82 0.22
CA LYS A 100 -2.57 10.71 -0.80
C LYS A 100 -4.01 10.35 -1.19
N ILE A 101 -4.54 9.26 -0.61
CA ILE A 101 -5.90 8.79 -0.82
C ILE A 101 -6.91 9.56 0.05
N PRO A 102 -8.19 9.62 -0.34
CA PRO A 102 -9.26 10.15 0.51
C PRO A 102 -9.41 9.36 1.81
N THR A 103 -10.17 9.91 2.76
CA THR A 103 -10.46 9.24 4.03
C THR A 103 -11.01 7.83 3.81
N ILE A 104 -10.42 6.86 4.50
CA ILE A 104 -10.76 5.45 4.36
C ILE A 104 -12.12 5.19 5.00
N SER A 105 -13.11 4.86 4.17
CA SER A 105 -14.49 4.55 4.55
C SER A 105 -15.10 3.57 3.54
N GLY A 106 -16.23 2.94 3.90
CA GLY A 106 -16.99 2.10 2.97
C GLY A 106 -17.49 2.86 1.74
N ASP A 107 -17.74 4.17 1.88
CA ASP A 107 -18.22 5.06 0.81
C ASP A 107 -17.09 5.81 0.09
N MET A 108 -15.83 5.37 0.20
CA MET A 108 -14.74 6.10 -0.46
C MET A 108 -14.95 6.16 -1.98
N ASP A 109 -14.85 7.36 -2.53
CA ASP A 109 -14.99 7.65 -3.96
C ASP A 109 -13.64 7.98 -4.57
N CYS A 110 -12.99 6.96 -5.13
CA CYS A 110 -11.70 7.07 -5.80
C CYS A 110 -11.75 7.87 -7.12
N SER A 111 -12.95 8.12 -7.67
CA SER A 111 -13.11 8.96 -8.86
C SER A 111 -12.92 10.46 -8.56
N LYS A 112 -12.92 10.83 -7.27
CA LYS A 112 -12.66 12.22 -6.83
C LYS A 112 -11.18 12.56 -6.73
N ILE A 113 -10.29 11.57 -6.85
CA ILE A 113 -8.84 11.79 -6.85
C ILE A 113 -8.50 12.51 -8.15
N LYS A 114 -8.14 13.79 -8.02
CA LYS A 114 -7.61 14.59 -9.12
C LYS A 114 -6.12 14.31 -9.24
N MET A 115 -5.71 13.91 -10.44
CA MET A 115 -4.30 13.78 -10.83
C MET A 115 -3.67 15.16 -11.01
#